data_AF-A0A381ZSC3-F1
#
_entry.id   AF-A0A381ZSC3-F1
#
_cell.length_a   1.000
_cell.length_b   1.000
_cell.length_c   1.000
_cell.angle_alpha   90.00
_cell.angle_beta   90.00
_cell.angle_gamma   90.00
#
_symmetry.space_group_name_H-M   'P 1'
#
loop_
_entity.id
_entity.type
_entity.pdbx_description
1 polymer ?
#
loop_
_entity_poly.entity_id
_entity_poly.type
_entity_poly.pdbx_seq_one_letter_code
_entity_poly.pdbx_strand_id
1 'polypeptide(L)' 'MTDPVFIDPFRVGLAHVNAPEIPEKAKAVFKNLCADKVISTEIGPALAIHAGPGALVIAVQNLYDGFNG' A
#
# COMPACT_ATOMS: atom_id res chain seq x y z
N MET A 1 -27.79 10.86 -11.91
CA MET A 1 -27.53 9.92 -10.80
C MET A 1 -26.40 9.05 -11.29
N THR A 2 -25.17 9.31 -10.87
CA THR A 2 -24.01 8.50 -11.24
C THR A 2 -24.00 7.26 -10.36
N ASP A 3 -23.78 6.10 -10.95
CA ASP A 3 -23.70 4.83 -10.23
C ASP A 3 -22.68 4.95 -9.09
N PRO A 4 -22.93 4.34 -7.93
CA PRO A 4 -21.93 4.30 -6.88
C PRO A 4 -20.68 3.59 -7.41
N VAL A 5 -19.55 4.30 -7.41
CA VAL A 5 -18.25 3.69 -7.68
C VAL A 5 -17.98 2.72 -6.53
N PHE A 6 -18.25 1.45 -6.75
CA PHE A 6 -17.82 0.38 -5.85
C PHE A 6 -16.32 0.23 -6.03
N ILE A 7 -15.56 0.70 -5.05
CA ILE A 7 -14.14 0.39 -4.98
C ILE A 7 -14.07 -1.03 -4.45
N ASP A 8 -13.59 -1.96 -5.29
CA ASP A 8 -13.34 -3.32 -4.85
C ASP A 8 -12.44 -3.29 -3.61
N PRO A 9 -12.77 -4.07 -2.57
CA PRO A 9 -12.00 -4.04 -1.34
C PRO A 9 -10.54 -4.41 -1.64
N PHE A 10 -9.61 -3.62 -1.10
CA PHE A 10 -8.19 -3.78 -1.36
C PHE A 10 -7.37 -3.55 -0.08
N ARG A 11 -6.16 -4.09 -0.05
CA ARG A 11 -5.18 -3.88 1.02
C ARG A 11 -3.88 -3.34 0.47
N VAL A 12 -3.14 -2.65 1.31
CA VAL A 12 -1.88 -2.02 0.94
C VAL A 12 -0.77 -2.39 1.90
N GLY A 13 0.37 -2.82 1.36
CA GLY A 13 1.65 -2.89 2.05
C GLY A 13 2.53 -1.71 1.65
N LEU A 14 3.09 -1.04 2.64
CA LEU A 14 4.04 0.06 2.47
C LEU A 14 5.39 -0.39 3.03
N ALA A 15 6.46 -0.24 2.26
CA ALA A 15 7.80 -0.55 2.72
C ALA A 15 8.77 0.59 2.38
N HIS A 16 9.63 0.99 3.31
CA HIS A 16 10.55 2.12 3.11
C HIS A 16 12.02 1.76 3.37
N VAL A 17 12.94 2.54 2.78
CA VAL A 17 14.37 2.50 3.11
C VAL A 17 14.76 3.79 3.83
N ASN A 18 15.05 3.70 5.13
CA ASN A 18 15.57 4.81 5.95
C ASN A 18 14.78 6.14 5.83
N ALA A 19 13.45 6.07 5.69
CA ALA A 19 12.56 7.23 5.53
C ALA A 19 11.14 6.93 6.08
N PRO A 20 10.99 6.79 7.42
CA PRO A 20 9.73 6.39 8.07
C PRO A 20 8.58 7.40 7.93
N GLU A 21 8.86 8.65 7.57
CA GLU A 21 7.88 9.70 7.37
C GLU A 21 7.09 9.55 6.05
N ILE A 22 7.69 8.91 5.05
CA ILE A 22 7.07 8.68 3.74
C ILE A 22 5.89 7.69 3.83
N PRO A 23 6.02 6.49 4.44
CA PRO A 23 4.90 5.57 4.55
C PRO A 23 3.76 6.09 5.42
N GLU A 24 4.00 6.95 6.42
CA GLU A 24 2.91 7.54 7.21
C GLU A 24 2.04 8.51 6.37
N LYS A 25 2.65 9.28 5.47
CA LYS A 25 1.90 10.10 4.50
C LYS A 25 1.10 9.22 3.53
N ALA A 26 1.73 8.18 2.98
CA ALA A 26 1.05 7.25 2.07
C ALA A 26 -0.11 6.52 2.76
N LYS A 27 0.05 6.14 4.02
CA LYS A 27 -0.99 5.48 4.83
C LYS A 27 -2.22 6.35 5.02
N ALA A 28 -2.06 7.66 5.22
CA ALA A 28 -3.19 8.59 5.27
C ALA A 28 -3.96 8.63 3.93
N VAL A 29 -3.23 8.64 2.81
CA VAL A 29 -3.84 8.60 1.46
C VAL A 29 -4.65 7.32 1.26
N PHE A 30 -4.08 6.14 1.55
CA PHE A 30 -4.78 4.87 1.33
C PHE A 30 -5.94 4.63 2.30
N LYS A 31 -5.88 5.15 3.52
CA LYS A 31 -7.03 5.17 4.42
C LYS A 31 -8.17 6.02 3.86
N ASN A 32 -7.88 7.18 3.28
CA ASN A 32 -8.88 8.04 2.64
C ASN A 32 -9.48 7.41 1.37
N LEU A 33 -8.74 6.50 0.73
CA LEU A 33 -9.21 5.68 -0.39
C LEU A 33 -9.95 4.40 0.06
N CYS A 34 -10.30 4.29 1.35
CA CYS A 34 -11.04 3.16 1.90
C CYS A 34 -10.32 1.80 1.78
N ALA A 35 -8.98 1.78 1.84
CA ALA A 35 -8.23 0.53 1.94
C ALA A 35 -8.68 -0.26 3.20
N ASP A 36 -9.00 -1.54 3.04
CA ASP A 36 -9.42 -2.46 4.11
C ASP A 36 -8.32 -2.60 5.17
N LYS A 37 -7.06 -2.63 4.72
CA LYS A 37 -5.89 -2.70 5.60
C LYS A 37 -4.71 -1.98 4.98
N VAL A 38 -3.97 -1.24 5.81
CA VAL A 38 -2.69 -0.63 5.44
C VAL A 38 -1.63 -1.08 6.45
N ILE A 39 -0.59 -1.76 5.97
CA ILE A 39 0.54 -2.25 6.77
C ILE A 39 1.78 -1.47 6.36
N SER A 40 2.65 -1.12 7.32
CA SER A 40 3.93 -0.48 7.06
C SER A 40 5.07 -1.34 7.63
N THR A 41 6.18 -1.43 6.91
CA THR A 41 7.39 -2.15 7.31
C THR A 41 8.64 -1.47 6.78
N GLU A 42 9.79 -1.83 7.32
CA GLU A 42 11.08 -1.52 6.71
C GLU A 42 11.42 -2.51 5.60
N ILE A 43 12.11 -2.04 4.55
CA ILE A 43 12.63 -2.89 3.47
C ILE A 43 13.88 -3.62 3.96
N GLY A 44 13.92 -4.94 3.75
CA GLY A 44 15.07 -5.77 4.11
C GLY A 44 16.34 -5.43 3.30
N PRO A 45 17.53 -5.74 3.84
CA PRO A 45 18.82 -5.27 3.32
C PRO A 45 19.07 -5.66 1.85
N ALA A 46 18.64 -6.84 1.43
CA ALA A 46 18.81 -7.32 0.06
C ALA A 46 18.10 -6.43 -0.98
N LEU A 47 16.95 -5.86 -0.64
CA LEU A 47 16.22 -4.94 -1.52
C LEU A 47 16.68 -3.49 -1.34
N ALA A 48 17.04 -3.12 -0.10
CA ALA A 48 17.47 -1.76 0.23
C ALA A 48 18.73 -1.33 -0.53
N ILE A 49 19.70 -2.23 -0.77
CA ILE A 49 20.93 -1.91 -1.52
C ILE A 49 20.67 -1.53 -2.99
N HIS A 50 19.55 -1.97 -3.57
CA HIS A 50 19.19 -1.67 -4.96
C HIS A 50 18.31 -0.42 -5.06
N ALA A 51 17.47 -0.17 -4.06
CA ALA A 51 16.51 0.93 -4.07
C ALA A 51 17.11 2.26 -3.57
N GLY A 52 18.08 2.20 -2.64
CA GLY A 52 18.70 3.37 -2.04
C GLY A 52 17.84 4.07 -0.97
N PRO A 53 18.43 5.00 -0.19
CA PRO A 53 17.71 5.74 0.85
C PRO A 53 16.56 6.58 0.29
N GLY A 54 15.46 6.70 1.04
CA GLY A 54 14.29 7.48 0.63
C GLY A 54 13.34 6.74 -0.31
N ALA A 55 13.63 5.50 -0.68
CA ALA A 55 12.74 4.68 -1.48
C ALA A 55 11.48 4.25 -0.70
N LEU A 56 10.35 4.20 -1.41
CA LEU A 56 9.07 3.66 -0.94
C LEU A 56 8.57 2.62 -1.94
N VAL A 57 8.22 1.44 -1.44
CA VAL A 57 7.49 0.40 -2.17
C VAL A 57 6.04 0.42 -1.70
N ILE A 58 5.12 0.37 -2.66
CA ILE A 58 3.68 0.27 -2.43
C ILE A 58 3.20 -1.02 -3.11
N ALA A 59 2.76 -1.99 -2.31
CA ALA A 59 2.14 -3.21 -2.78
C ALA A 59 0.63 -3.11 -2.58
N VAL A 60 -0.14 -3.20 -3.66
CA VAL A 60 -1.61 -3.16 -3.62
C VAL A 60 -2.13 -4.56 -3.96
N GLN A 61 -3.01 -5.07 -3.09
CA GLN A 61 -3.70 -6.34 -3.29
C GLN A 61 -5.20 -6.08 -3.37
N ASN A 62 -5.81 -6.38 -4.52
CA ASN A 62 -7.26 -6.47 -4.63
C ASN A 62 -7.73 -7.73 -3.89
N LEU A 63 -8.77 -7.60 -3.07
CA LEU A 63 -9.36 -8.72 -2.32
C LEU A 63 -10.45 -9.44 -3.12
N TYR A 64 -10.93 -8.83 -4.22
CA TYR A 64 -11.72 -9.54 -5.21
C TYR A 64 -10.78 -10.49 -5.98
N ASP A 65 -10.88 -11.79 -5.68
CA ASP A 65 -10.07 -12.82 -6.33
C ASP A 65 -10.75 -13.43 -7.56
N GLY A 66 -12.03 -13.09 -7.82
CA GLY A 66 -12.81 -13.62 -8.95
C GLY A 66 -13.00 -15.15 -8.93
N PHE A 67 -12.58 -15.84 -7.86
CA PHE A 67 -12.54 -17.30 -7.76
C PHE A 67 -13.53 -17.88 -6.75
N ASN A 68 -14.29 -17.06 -6.03
CA ASN A 68 -15.41 -17.50 -5.22
C ASN A 68 -16.72 -16.96 -5.78
N GLY A 69 -17.35 -17.78 -6.64
CA GLY A 69 -18.77 -17.71 -6.99
C GLY A 69 -19.58 -18.65 -6.12
#